data_AF-A0A5N4EBR8-F1
#
_entry.id   AF-A0A5N4EBR8-F1
#
_cell.length_a   1.000
_cell.length_b   1.000
_cell.length_c   1.000
_cell.angle_alpha   90.00
_cell.angle_beta   90.00
_cell.angle_gamma   90.00
#
_symmetry.space_group_name_H-M   'P 1'
#
loop_
_entity.id
_entity.type
_entity.pdbx_description
1 polymer ?
#
loop_
_entity_poly.entity_id
_entity_poly.type
_entity_poly.pdbx_seq_one_letter_code
_entity_poly.pdbx_strand_id
1 'polypeptide(L)'
;MRFAKKHNKKGLKKMQANNAKATSAHAEATKALVKPKEVKPKIPKGSSHRLSQLAYIAHPKLGKRAHAHITKGLRLCQPKVKDKAQTKAAASASAAALALAPKGAQAPTKAPE
;
A
#
# COMPACT_ATOMS: atom_id res chain seq x y z
N MET A 1 1.39 60.88 10.76
CA MET A 1 2.57 60.22 10.15
C MET A 1 2.85 60.61 8.68
N ARG A 2 2.60 61.85 8.24
CA ARG A 2 2.85 62.24 6.83
C ARG A 2 4.33 62.49 6.51
N PHE A 3 5.07 63.04 7.48
CA PHE A 3 6.49 63.38 7.33
C PHE A 3 7.39 62.17 7.05
N ALA A 4 7.26 61.07 7.82
CA ALA A 4 8.06 59.87 7.58
C ALA A 4 7.87 59.32 6.16
N LYS A 5 6.62 59.19 5.70
CA LYS A 5 6.28 58.72 4.35
C LYS A 5 6.85 59.61 3.23
N LYS A 6 6.96 60.93 3.48
CA LYS A 6 7.57 61.90 2.56
C LYS A 6 9.08 61.70 2.40
N HIS A 7 9.79 61.30 3.46
CA HIS A 7 11.25 61.19 3.47
C HIS A 7 11.81 59.79 3.16
N ASN A 8 10.96 58.77 2.99
CA ASN A 8 11.38 57.37 2.73
C ASN A 8 12.29 57.20 1.50
N LYS A 9 12.18 58.09 0.49
CA LYS A 9 13.04 58.03 -0.70
C LYS A 9 14.53 58.28 -0.38
N LYS A 10 14.84 59.01 0.69
CA LYS A 10 16.22 59.34 1.10
C LYS A 10 17.04 58.08 1.43
N GLY A 11 16.41 57.01 1.93
CA GLY A 11 17.07 55.76 2.30
C GLY A 11 16.99 54.64 1.26
N LEU A 12 16.37 54.90 0.10
CA LEU A 12 15.99 53.84 -0.84
C LEU A 12 17.18 53.04 -1.37
N LYS A 13 18.27 53.70 -1.79
CA LYS A 13 19.47 53.03 -2.31
C LYS A 13 20.13 52.12 -1.25
N LYS A 14 20.20 52.58 0.00
CA LYS A 14 20.76 51.80 1.12
C LYS A 14 19.90 50.57 1.42
N MET A 15 18.57 50.75 1.40
CA MET A 15 17.62 49.65 1.58
C MET A 15 17.72 48.62 0.46
N GLN A 16 17.81 49.05 -0.80
CA GLN A 16 17.94 48.14 -1.94
C GLN A 16 19.23 47.31 -1.87
N ALA A 17 20.36 47.94 -1.53
CA ALA A 17 21.63 47.22 -1.36
C ALA A 17 21.58 46.22 -0.20
N ASN A 18 20.93 46.56 0.92
CA ASN A 18 20.76 45.64 2.03
C ASN A 18 19.84 44.46 1.66
N ASN A 19 18.73 44.72 0.98
CA ASN A 19 17.82 43.67 0.50
C ASN A 19 18.52 42.73 -0.48
N ALA A 20 19.32 43.26 -1.41
CA ALA A 20 20.10 42.43 -2.33
C ALA A 20 21.09 41.50 -1.59
N LYS A 21 21.79 42.02 -0.58
CA LYS A 21 22.68 41.21 0.28
C LYS A 21 21.93 40.13 1.08
N ALA A 22 20.74 40.46 1.58
CA ALA A 22 19.91 39.50 2.30
C ALA A 22 19.43 38.37 1.37
N THR A 23 18.98 38.71 0.16
CA THR A 23 18.56 37.72 -0.85
C THR A 23 19.72 36.83 -1.28
N SER A 24 20.92 37.37 -1.51
CA SER A 24 22.09 36.57 -1.87
C SER A 24 22.50 35.61 -0.74
N ALA A 25 22.54 36.09 0.51
CA ALA A 25 22.83 35.25 1.67
C ALA A 25 21.81 34.12 1.84
N HIS A 26 20.51 34.41 1.66
CA HIS A 26 19.46 33.39 1.72
C HIS A 26 19.61 32.34 0.61
N ALA A 27 19.97 32.76 -0.61
CA ALA A 27 20.22 31.85 -1.72
C ALA A 27 21.41 30.92 -1.44
N GLU A 28 22.49 31.44 -0.86
CA GLU A 28 23.66 30.64 -0.46
C GLU A 28 23.33 29.66 0.67
N ALA A 29 22.61 30.11 1.71
CA ALA A 29 22.16 29.25 2.79
C ALA A 29 21.26 28.11 2.28
N THR A 30 20.33 28.42 1.36
CA THR A 30 19.46 27.41 0.74
C THR A 30 20.28 26.40 -0.08
N LYS A 31 21.26 26.86 -0.86
CA LYS A 31 22.17 25.97 -1.60
C LYS A 31 22.97 25.06 -0.67
N ALA A 32 23.40 25.56 0.49
CA ALA A 32 24.09 24.77 1.51
C ALA A 32 23.16 23.75 2.19
N LEU A 33 21.88 24.07 2.40
CA LEU A 33 20.88 23.13 2.92
C LEU A 33 20.52 22.03 1.91
N VAL A 34 20.45 22.37 0.61
CA VAL A 34 20.18 21.41 -0.48
C VAL A 34 21.36 20.49 -0.74
N LYS A 35 22.59 20.96 -0.46
CA LYS A 35 23.80 20.14 -0.37
C LYS A 35 24.18 19.94 1.09
N PRO A 36 23.35 19.29 1.92
CA PRO A 36 23.72 19.13 3.31
C PRO A 36 25.00 18.29 3.32
N LYS A 37 26.11 18.90 3.75
CA LYS A 37 27.28 18.16 4.25
C LYS A 37 26.74 17.08 5.17
N GLU A 38 27.24 15.85 5.07
CA GLU A 38 26.78 14.63 5.75
C GLU A 38 26.68 14.77 7.28
N VAL A 39 25.76 15.59 7.76
CA VAL A 39 25.34 15.61 9.15
C VAL A 39 24.43 14.40 9.23
N LYS A 40 24.99 13.29 9.72
CA LYS A 40 24.23 12.06 10.00
C LYS A 40 22.92 12.46 10.66
N PRO A 41 21.77 12.19 10.02
CA PRO A 41 20.50 12.43 10.63
C PRO A 41 20.46 11.64 11.93
N LYS A 42 20.42 12.31 13.08
CA LYS A 42 20.09 11.68 14.37
C LYS A 42 18.60 11.40 14.35
N ILE A 43 18.17 10.49 13.46
CA ILE A 43 16.77 10.08 13.40
C ILE A 43 16.56 9.17 14.59
N PRO A 44 15.73 9.56 15.58
CA PRO A 44 15.33 8.63 16.62
C PRO A 44 14.62 7.46 15.92
N LYS A 45 14.94 6.23 16.31
CA LYS A 45 14.24 5.03 15.82
C LYS A 45 12.74 5.23 16.07
N GLY A 46 12.01 5.60 15.02
CA GLY A 46 10.59 5.90 15.08
C GLY A 46 9.77 4.64 15.39
N SER A 47 8.48 4.84 15.63
CA SER A 47 7.49 3.78 15.86
C SER A 47 7.70 2.59 14.93
N SER A 48 7.43 1.39 15.44
CA SER A 48 7.68 0.16 14.70
C SER A 48 7.02 0.23 13.33
N HIS A 49 7.79 -0.04 12.28
CA HIS A 49 7.38 0.01 10.87
C HIS A 49 6.03 -0.69 10.62
N ARG A 50 5.72 -1.73 11.42
CA ARG A 50 4.47 -2.48 11.38
C ARG A 50 3.23 -1.66 11.72
N LEU A 51 3.27 -0.82 12.75
CA LEU A 51 2.11 -0.01 13.15
C LEU A 51 1.80 1.05 12.08
N SER A 52 2.84 1.70 11.57
CA SER A 52 2.73 2.67 10.48
C SER A 52 2.19 2.01 9.19
N GLN A 53 2.62 0.78 8.90
CA GLN A 53 2.11 0.01 7.76
C GLN A 53 0.62 -0.33 7.90
N LEU A 54 0.17 -0.75 9.08
CA LEU A 54 -1.26 -1.03 9.32
C LEU A 54 -2.12 0.24 9.22
N ALA A 55 -1.64 1.37 9.75
CA ALA A 55 -2.32 2.65 9.62
C ALA A 55 -2.44 3.08 8.15
N TYR A 56 -1.39 2.88 7.34
CA TYR A 56 -1.41 3.16 5.91
C TYR A 56 -2.40 2.26 5.14
N ILE A 57 -2.45 0.97 5.47
CA ILE A 57 -3.39 0.02 4.85
C ILE A 57 -4.83 0.42 5.20
N ALA A 58 -5.13 0.68 6.48
CA ALA A 58 -6.46 1.09 6.93
C ALA A 58 -6.91 2.46 6.39
N HIS A 59 -6.00 3.27 5.83
CA HIS A 59 -6.32 4.61 5.38
C HIS A 59 -7.14 4.62 4.08
N PRO A 60 -8.35 5.21 4.07
CA PRO A 60 -9.33 5.03 2.98
C PRO A 60 -8.89 5.60 1.62
N LYS A 61 -8.01 6.60 1.60
CA LYS A 61 -7.49 7.18 0.35
C LYS A 61 -6.17 6.55 -0.10
N LEU A 62 -5.32 6.16 0.85
CA LEU A 62 -3.93 5.76 0.57
C LEU A 62 -3.81 4.24 0.44
N GLY A 63 -4.58 3.49 1.21
CA GLY A 63 -4.55 2.02 1.27
C GLY A 63 -5.28 1.30 0.13
N LYS A 64 -5.92 2.02 -0.81
CA LYS A 64 -6.76 1.40 -1.86
C LYS A 64 -6.03 0.32 -2.66
N ARG A 65 -4.81 0.62 -3.11
CA ARG A 65 -3.98 -0.31 -3.88
C ARG A 65 -3.47 -1.47 -3.03
N ALA A 66 -3.13 -1.20 -1.77
CA ALA A 66 -2.70 -2.24 -0.82
C ALA A 66 -3.83 -3.23 -0.56
N HIS A 67 -5.04 -2.74 -0.29
CA HIS A 67 -6.24 -3.58 -0.16
C HIS A 67 -6.52 -4.40 -1.42
N ALA A 68 -6.52 -3.77 -2.60
CA ALA A 68 -6.75 -4.49 -3.85
C ALA A 68 -5.74 -5.61 -4.08
N HIS A 69 -4.46 -5.39 -3.75
CA HIS A 69 -3.41 -6.41 -3.85
C HIS A 69 -3.61 -7.54 -2.82
N ILE A 70 -3.91 -7.21 -1.57
CA ILE A 70 -4.19 -8.20 -0.52
C ILE A 70 -5.40 -9.06 -0.92
N THR A 71 -6.50 -8.44 -1.33
CA THR A 71 -7.70 -9.15 -1.81
C THR A 71 -7.41 -10.01 -3.03
N LYS A 72 -6.59 -9.50 -3.98
CA LYS A 72 -6.17 -10.29 -5.15
C LYS A 72 -5.33 -11.49 -4.72
N GLY A 73 -4.33 -11.32 -3.86
CA GLY A 73 -3.50 -12.42 -3.37
C GLY A 73 -4.31 -13.49 -2.62
N LEU A 74 -5.29 -13.08 -1.83
CA LEU A 74 -6.20 -13.99 -1.12
C LEU A 74 -7.13 -14.76 -2.06
N ARG A 75 -7.64 -14.11 -3.12
CA ARG A 75 -8.49 -14.77 -4.13
C ARG A 75 -7.69 -15.62 -5.10
N LEU A 76 -6.49 -15.18 -5.43
CA LEU A 76 -5.60 -15.76 -6.43
C LEU A 76 -4.57 -16.67 -5.75
N CYS A 77 -5.00 -17.43 -4.73
CA CYS A 77 -4.26 -18.58 -4.22
C CYS A 77 -3.99 -19.53 -5.38
N GLN A 78 -2.90 -19.29 -6.10
CA GLN A 78 -2.44 -20.15 -7.17
C GLN A 78 -1.79 -21.37 -6.51
N PRO A 79 -2.38 -22.57 -6.60
CA PRO A 79 -1.65 -23.78 -6.28
C PRO A 79 -0.52 -23.88 -7.31
N LYS A 80 0.71 -23.77 -6.82
CA LYS A 80 1.90 -24.09 -7.60
C LYS A 80 1.95 -25.61 -7.73
N VAL A 81 1.15 -26.17 -8.64
CA VAL A 81 1.20 -27.60 -8.99
C VAL A 81 2.59 -27.88 -9.55
N LYS A 82 3.41 -28.58 -8.77
CA LYS A 82 4.53 -29.34 -9.29
C LYS A 82 4.01 -30.74 -9.55
N ASP A 83 3.53 -30.97 -10.77
CA ASP A 83 3.34 -32.32 -11.26
C ASP A 83 4.71 -32.99 -11.39
N LYS A 84 5.02 -33.91 -10.47
CA LYS A 84 5.78 -35.12 -10.79
C LYS A 84 5.36 -36.24 -9.84
N ALA A 85 4.74 -37.26 -10.46
CA ALA A 85 4.49 -38.63 -9.99
C ALA A 85 3.43 -38.79 -8.88
N GLN A 86 2.24 -39.27 -9.26
CA GLN A 86 1.86 -40.68 -9.04
C GLN A 86 0.45 -40.95 -9.58
N THR A 87 0.39 -41.26 -10.87
CA THR A 87 -0.74 -41.94 -11.51
C THR A 87 -0.82 -43.37 -10.97
N LYS A 88 -1.54 -43.60 -9.88
CA LYS A 88 -2.18 -44.87 -9.48
C LYS A 88 -2.73 -44.74 -8.07
N ALA A 89 -4.04 -44.47 -7.92
CA ALA A 89 -4.87 -44.90 -6.78
C ALA A 89 -6.29 -44.29 -6.78
N ALA A 90 -6.63 -43.34 -7.67
CA ALA A 90 -7.94 -42.69 -7.64
C ALA A 90 -8.95 -43.21 -8.68
N ALA A 91 -8.62 -44.27 -9.44
CA ALA A 91 -9.52 -44.85 -10.43
C ALA A 91 -10.42 -45.98 -9.88
N SER A 92 -10.17 -46.49 -8.67
CA SER A 92 -10.97 -47.57 -8.08
C SER A 92 -12.04 -47.11 -7.09
N ALA A 93 -11.96 -45.88 -6.57
CA ALA A 93 -12.93 -45.37 -5.59
C ALA A 93 -14.13 -44.65 -6.22
N SER A 94 -14.03 -44.16 -7.47
CA SER A 94 -15.16 -43.52 -8.17
C SER A 94 -16.11 -44.50 -8.86
N ALA A 95 -15.69 -45.75 -9.08
CA ALA A 95 -16.53 -46.81 -9.64
C ALA A 95 -17.52 -47.42 -8.62
N ALA A 96 -17.21 -47.35 -7.32
CA ALA A 96 -18.10 -47.87 -6.27
C ALA A 96 -19.17 -46.87 -5.80
N ALA A 97 -18.98 -45.58 -6.04
CA ALA A 97 -19.87 -44.52 -5.54
C ALA A 97 -21.11 -44.25 -6.44
N LEU A 98 -21.17 -44.83 -7.64
CA LEU A 98 -22.34 -44.72 -8.54
C LEU A 98 -23.31 -45.91 -8.45
N ALA A 99 -23.04 -46.92 -7.61
CA ALA A 99 -23.87 -48.13 -7.53
C ALA A 99 -24.95 -48.10 -6.43
N LEU A 100 -25.03 -47.07 -5.59
CA LEU A 100 -26.01 -47.00 -4.48
C LEU A 100 -26.60 -45.60 -4.36
N ALA A 101 -27.52 -45.26 -5.27
CA ALA A 101 -28.48 -44.19 -5.05
C ALA A 101 -29.82 -44.81 -4.62
N PRO A 102 -30.34 -44.49 -3.41
CA PRO A 102 -31.65 -44.96 -2.96
C PRO A 102 -32.73 -44.01 -3.46
N LYS A 103 -33.69 -44.51 -4.23
CA LYS A 103 -34.95 -43.81 -4.51
C LYS A 103 -36.10 -44.81 -4.41
N GLY A 104 -36.91 -44.62 -3.38
CA GLY A 104 -38.03 -45.47 -3.03
C GLY A 104 -39.34 -45.15 -3.77
N ALA A 105 -40.29 -46.04 -3.49
CA ALA A 105 -41.75 -45.99 -3.68
C ALA A 105 -42.31 -46.13 -5.11
N GLN A 106 -42.85 -47.32 -5.45
CA GLN A 106 -44.31 -47.57 -5.39
C GLN A 106 -44.71 -49.05 -5.70
N ALA A 107 -45.53 -49.59 -4.79
CA ALA A 107 -46.57 -50.63 -4.89
C ALA A 107 -46.27 -52.09 -5.34
N PRO A 108 -46.69 -53.11 -4.53
CA PRO A 108 -46.75 -54.51 -4.93
C PRO A 108 -48.14 -54.87 -5.46
N THR A 109 -48.23 -55.70 -6.51
CA THR A 109 -49.48 -56.42 -6.78
C THR A 109 -49.25 -57.82 -7.36
N LYS A 110 -49.80 -58.78 -6.61
CA LYS A 110 -50.29 -60.13 -6.96
C LYS A 110 -49.32 -61.32 -6.91
N ALA A 111 -49.66 -62.20 -5.97
CA ALA A 111 -49.36 -63.62 -5.87
C ALA A 111 -50.52 -64.43 -6.53
N PRO A 112 -50.61 -65.76 -6.36
CA PRO A 112 -49.70 -66.81 -6.81
C PRO A 112 -50.47 -67.90 -7.61
N GLU A 113 -49.73 -68.83 -8.21
CA GLU A 113 -50.12 -70.25 -8.30
C GLU A 113 -48.90 -71.10 -7.90
#